data_AF-A0A1P8WRG7-F1
#
_entry.id   AF-A0A1P8WRG7-F1
#
_cell.length_a   1.000
_cell.length_b   1.000
_cell.length_c   1.000
_cell.angle_alpha   90.00
_cell.angle_beta   90.00
_cell.angle_gamma   90.00
#
_symmetry.space_group_name_H-M   'P 1'
#
loop_
_entity.id
_entity.type
_entity.pdbx_description
1 polymer ?
#
loop_
_entity_poly.entity_id
_entity_poly.type
_entity_poly.pdbx_seq_one_letter_code
_entity_poly.pdbx_strand_id
1 'polypeptide(L)' 'MQLLLDGYTAPQVVDRLGISNVNVLYRWKQEQLEQSGPVASSLEAKVKDLEADLRRVERERDILKKALAIFGRNE' A
#
# COMPACT_ATOMS: atom_id res chain seq x y z
N MET A 1 -2.95 -4.45 15.59
CA MET A 1 -2.28 -4.60 14.28
C MET A 1 -0.93 -3.89 14.28
N GLN A 2 0.01 -4.36 15.10
CA GLN A 2 1.35 -3.76 15.17
C GLN A 2 2.19 -4.17 13.95
N LEU A 3 2.09 -5.43 13.53
CA LEU A 3 2.83 -5.97 12.39
C LEU A 3 2.58 -5.23 11.05
N LEU A 4 1.36 -4.75 10.79
CA LEU A 4 1.11 -3.92 9.59
C LEU A 4 1.79 -2.55 9.68
N LEU A 5 1.86 -1.99 10.89
CA LEU A 5 2.51 -0.71 11.18
C LEU A 5 4.04 -0.84 11.18
N ASP A 6 4.55 -2.04 11.48
CA ASP A 6 5.98 -2.38 11.47
C ASP A 6 6.51 -2.67 10.04
N GLY A 7 5.70 -2.42 9.00
CA GLY A 7 6.11 -2.53 7.59
C GLY A 7 5.99 -3.93 6.98
N TYR A 8 5.38 -4.90 7.66
CA TYR A 8 5.12 -6.21 7.07
C TYR A 8 3.95 -6.15 6.08
N THR A 9 4.13 -6.81 4.93
CA THR A 9 3.06 -6.93 3.93
C THR A 9 1.95 -7.84 4.44
N ALA A 10 0.71 -7.62 3.99
CA ALA A 10 -0.45 -8.40 4.43
C ALA A 10 -0.26 -9.93 4.29
N PRO A 11 0.37 -10.48 3.22
CA PRO A 11 0.70 -11.90 3.13
C PRO A 11 1.67 -12.38 4.22
N GLN A 12 2.73 -11.62 4.51
CA GLN A 12 3.68 -11.96 5.57
C GLN A 12 3.04 -11.98 6.96
N VAL A 13 2.06 -11.09 7.18
CA VAL A 13 1.31 -11.05 8.44
C VAL A 13 0.39 -12.26 8.58
N VAL A 14 -0.24 -12.70 7.49
CA VAL A 14 -1.08 -13.91 7.46
C VAL A 14 -0.27 -15.16 7.78
N ASP A 15 0.89 -15.32 7.15
CA ASP A 15 1.80 -16.46 7.40
C ASP A 15 2.27 -16.49 8.86
N ARG A 16 2.64 -15.32 9.42
CA ARG A 16 3.10 -15.21 10.81
C ARG A 16 2.00 -15.46 11.85
N LEU A 17 0.77 -15.05 11.54
CA LEU A 17 -0.37 -15.22 12.42
C LEU A 17 -1.04 -16.59 12.26
N GLY A 18 -0.59 -17.43 11.31
CA GLY A 18 -1.18 -18.73 11.03
C GLY A 18 -2.61 -18.65 10.49
N ILE A 19 -2.98 -17.52 9.89
CA ILE A 19 -4.33 -17.30 9.35
C ILE A 19 -4.33 -17.82 7.91
N SER A 20 -5.45 -18.37 7.45
CA SER A 20 -5.52 -19.02 6.14
C SER A 20 -5.70 -18.03 4.97
N ASN A 21 -6.14 -16.80 5.25
CA ASN A 21 -6.54 -15.86 4.20
C ASN A 21 -6.35 -14.40 4.62
N VAL A 22 -5.76 -13.60 3.72
CA VAL A 22 -5.57 -12.14 3.85
C VAL A 22 -6.89 -11.38 3.98
N ASN A 23 -7.98 -11.90 3.43
CA ASN A 23 -9.31 -11.31 3.56
C ASN A 23 -9.78 -11.19 5.02
N VAL A 24 -9.36 -12.10 5.90
CA VAL A 24 -9.69 -12.01 7.34
C VAL A 24 -9.00 -10.80 7.95
N LEU A 25 -7.76 -10.53 7.55
CA LEU A 25 -6.99 -9.38 8.01
C LEU A 25 -7.64 -8.05 7.59
N TYR A 26 -8.10 -7.97 6.34
CA TYR A 26 -8.80 -6.78 5.83
C TYR A 26 -10.15 -6.56 6.52
N ARG A 27 -10.91 -7.63 6.77
CA ARG A 27 -12.18 -7.53 7.50
C ARG A 27 -11.97 -7.01 8.92
N TRP A 28 -10.98 -7.53 9.66
CA TRP A 28 -10.66 -7.03 11.00
C TRP A 28 -10.16 -5.59 10.99
N LYS A 29 -9.45 -5.18 9.93
CA LYS A 29 -9.07 -3.78 9.74
C LYS A 29 -10.29 -2.88 9.58
N GLN A 30 -11.23 -3.30 8.76
CA GLN A 30 -12.48 -2.57 8.55
C GLN A 30 -13.31 -2.50 9.85
N GLU A 31 -13.48 -3.61 10.57
CA GLU A 31 -14.20 -3.65 11.85
C GLU A 31 -13.56 -2.73 12.90
N GLN A 32 -12.23 -2.69 12.97
CA GLN A 32 -11.48 -1.76 13.83
C GLN A 32 -11.69 -0.30 13.43
N LEU A 33 -11.74 -0.01 12.13
CA LEU A 33 -11.98 1.34 11.63
C LEU A 33 -13.40 1.82 11.94
N GLU A 34 -14.40 0.95 11.79
CA GLU A 34 -15.79 1.23 12.15
C GLU A 34 -15.93 1.52 13.65
N GLN A 35 -15.15 0.84 14.50
CA GLN A 35 -15.07 1.11 15.94
C GLN A 35 -14.29 2.39 16.29
N SER A 36 -13.33 2.79 15.45
CA SER A 36 -12.44 3.95 15.69
C SER A 36 -13.06 5.30 15.28
N GLY A 37 -14.23 5.28 14.65
CA GLY A 37 -15.01 6.49 14.33
C GLY A 37 -14.56 7.25 13.07
N PRO A 38 -15.24 8.37 12.74
CA PRO A 38 -15.17 9.03 11.42
C PRO A 38 -13.78 9.53 11.01
N VAL A 39 -12.94 9.87 11.99
CA VAL A 39 -11.58 10.38 11.77
C VAL A 39 -10.65 9.29 11.24
N ALA A 40 -10.81 8.05 11.73
CA ALA A 40 -10.01 6.93 11.24
C ALA A 40 -10.33 6.63 9.77
N SER A 41 -11.61 6.67 9.40
CA SER A 41 -12.06 6.44 8.02
C SER A 41 -11.56 7.52 7.05
N SER A 42 -11.55 8.80 7.45
CA SER A 42 -11.03 9.88 6.60
C SER A 42 -9.51 9.78 6.41
N LEU A 43 -8.78 9.36 7.44
CA LEU A 43 -7.34 9.14 7.35
C LEU A 43 -7.00 7.98 6.43
N GLU A 44 -7.75 6.87 6.48
CA GLU A 44 -7.55 5.73 5.58
C GLU A 44 -7.82 6.09 4.12
N ALA A 45 -8.89 6.86 3.84
CA ALA A 45 -9.15 7.36 2.50
C ALA A 45 -7.97 8.20 1.98
N LYS A 46 -7.44 9.10 2.82
CA LYS A 46 -6.27 9.92 2.47
C LYS A 46 -5.01 9.09 2.23
N VAL A 47 -4.78 8.04 3.02
CA VAL A 47 -3.67 7.10 2.81
C VAL A 47 -3.81 6.41 1.45
N LYS A 48 -5.01 5.92 1.12
CA LYS A 48 -5.26 5.26 -0.17
C LYS A 48 -5.02 6.18 -1.36
N ASP A 49 -5.44 7.44 -1.26
CA ASP A 49 -5.22 8.45 -2.29
C ASP A 49 -3.72 8.73 -2.47
N LEU A 50 -2.99 8.92 -1.36
CA LEU A 50 -1.53 9.14 -1.39
C LEU A 50 -0.77 7.94 -1.98
N GLU A 51 -1.17 6.71 -1.65
CA GLU A 51 -0.58 5.51 -2.26
C GLU A 51 -0.85 5.44 -3.77
N ALA A 52 -2.02 5.91 -4.24
CA ALA A 52 -2.33 5.96 -5.66
C ALA A 52 -1.47 6.98 -6.40
N ASP A 53 -1.27 8.15 -5.81
CA ASP A 53 -0.38 9.17 -6.34
C ASP A 53 1.08 8.72 -6.36
N LEU A 54 1.54 8.05 -5.31
CA LEU A 54 2.89 7.49 -5.26
C LEU A 54 3.10 6.50 -6.42
N ARG A 55 2.20 5.54 -6.61
CA ARG A 55 2.26 4.57 -7.72
C ARG A 55 2.23 5.24 -9.10
N ARG A 56 1.56 6.40 -9.23
CA ARG A 56 1.53 7.17 -10.47
C ARG A 56 2.89 7.82 -10.73
N VAL A 57 3.43 8.54 -9.74
CA VAL A 57 4.73 9.22 -9.84
C VAL A 57 5.86 8.23 -10.07
N GLU A 58 5.83 7.07 -9.43
CA GLU A 58 6.81 6.00 -9.66
C GLU A 58 6.78 5.50 -11.11
N ARG A 59 5.60 5.30 -11.69
CA ARG A 59 5.46 4.94 -13.10
C ARG A 59 5.99 6.03 -14.03
N GLU A 60 5.66 7.29 -13.77
CA GLU A 60 6.16 8.43 -14.56
C GLU A 60 7.69 8.48 -14.53
N ARG A 61 8.28 8.36 -13.35
CA ARG A 61 9.74 8.27 -13.17
C ARG A 61 10.34 7.12 -13.97
N ASP A 62 9.72 5.94 -13.93
CA ASP A 62 10.23 4.77 -14.63
C ASP A 62 10.12 4.91 -16.15
N ILE A 63 9.07 5.56 -16.65
CA ILE A 63 8.96 5.94 -18.07
C ILE A 63 10.09 6.89 -18.46
N LEU A 64 10.33 7.94 -17.67
CA LEU A 64 11.39 8.91 -17.94
C LEU A 64 12.77 8.26 -17.94
N LYS A 65 13.04 7.36 -16.97
CA LYS A 65 14.29 6.58 -16.94
C LYS A 65 14.48 5.74 -18.19
N LYS A 66 13.42 5.07 -18.67
CA LYS A 66 13.47 4.28 -19.91
C LYS A 66 13.75 5.17 -21.12
N ALA A 67 13.09 6.33 -21.21
CA ALA A 67 13.34 7.29 -22.28
C ALA A 67 14.79 7.78 -22.28
N LEU A 68 15.30 8.21 -21.12
CA LEU A 68 16.69 8.65 -20.98
C LEU A 68 17.69 7.57 -21.40
N ALA A 69 17.44 6.30 -21.01
CA ALA A 69 18.29 5.18 -21.39
C ALA A 69 18.28 4.89 -22.91
N ILE A 70 17.18 5.20 -23.61
CA ILE A 70 17.11 5.10 -25.07
C ILE A 70 17.89 6.23 -25.72
N PHE A 71 17.67 7.47 -25.26
CA PHE A 71 18.36 8.64 -25.83
C PHE A 71 19.87 8.58 -25.62
N GLY A 72 20.34 8.19 -24.42
CA GLY A 72 21.77 8.09 -24.13
C GLY A 72 22.49 6.89 -24.76
N ARG A 73 21.79 5.99 -25.48
CA ARG A 73 22.40 4.91 -26.28
C ARG A 73 22.57 5.28 -27.76
N ASN A 74 21.95 6.38 -28.20
CA ASN A 74 22.01 6.88 -29.57
C ASN A 74 23.03 8.03 -29.75
N GLU A 75 23.81 8.32 -28.70
CA GLU A 75 25.04 9.14 -28.74
C GLU A 75 26.28 8.24 -28.59
#